data_AF-A0A162A699-F1
#
_entry.id   AF-A0A162A699-F1
#
_cell.length_a   1.000
_cell.length_b   1.000
_cell.length_c   1.000
_cell.angle_alpha   90.00
_cell.angle_beta   90.00
_cell.angle_gamma   90.00
#
_symmetry.space_group_name_H-M   'P 1'
#
loop_
_entity.id
_entity.type
_entity.pdbx_description
1 polymer ?
#
loop_
_entity_poly.entity_id
_entity_poly.type
_entity_poly.pdbx_seq_one_letter_code
_entity_poly.pdbx_strand_id
1 'polypeptide(L)' 'MPVLVGTKFDDFVQLPLDLQWTIANQARGYAKVLNATLFFSSANYNINVNKIFKFIAAELFNLPWSIERNLTIGEPIIDF' A
#
# COMPACT_ATOMS: atom_id res chain seq x y z
N MET A 1 -5.69 11.92 8.66
CA MET A 1 -6.07 10.69 7.94
C MET A 1 -5.05 9.62 8.25
N PRO A 2 -5.46 8.42 8.67
CA PRO A 2 -4.51 7.33 8.91
C PRO A 2 -4.04 6.72 7.58
N VAL A 3 -2.77 6.34 7.52
CA VAL A 3 -2.16 5.65 6.37
C VAL A 3 -1.45 4.41 6.90
N LEU A 4 -1.74 3.26 6.31
CA LEU A 4 -1.09 2.01 6.63
C LEU A 4 -0.05 1.68 5.55
N VAL A 5 1.21 1.52 5.93
CA VAL A 5 2.30 1.22 4.99
C VAL A 5 2.94 -0.13 5.34
N GLY A 6 2.80 -1.09 4.44
CA GLY A 6 3.62 -2.30 4.42
C GLY A 6 4.98 -1.99 3.78
N THR A 7 6.06 -2.38 4.44
CA THR A 7 7.44 -2.22 3.94
C THR A 7 8.02 -3.54 3.44
N LYS A 8 9.12 -3.48 2.69
CA LYS A 8 9.83 -4.66 2.15
C LYS A 8 8.96 -5.54 1.26
N PHE A 9 8.17 -4.92 0.38
CA PHE A 9 7.32 -5.64 -0.57
C PHE A 9 8.11 -6.63 -1.46
N ASP A 10 9.39 -6.35 -1.71
CA ASP A 10 10.32 -7.22 -2.42
C ASP A 10 10.57 -8.56 -1.72
N ASP A 11 10.62 -8.59 -0.39
CA ASP A 11 10.68 -9.85 0.37
C ASP A 11 9.31 -10.54 0.39
N PHE A 12 8.24 -9.75 0.48
CA PHE A 12 6.86 -10.25 0.50
C PHE A 12 6.49 -11.04 -0.76
N VAL A 13 6.89 -10.58 -1.95
CA VAL A 13 6.59 -11.28 -3.21
C VAL A 13 7.31 -12.63 -3.35
N GLN A 14 8.34 -12.89 -2.55
CA GLN A 14 9.05 -14.18 -2.52
C GLN A 14 8.36 -15.22 -1.62
N LEU A 15 7.37 -14.82 -0.82
CA LEU A 15 6.65 -15.72 0.06
C LEU A 15 5.73 -16.66 -0.73
N PRO A 16 5.35 -17.82 -0.17
CA PRO A 16 4.30 -18.67 -0.72
C PRO A 16 2.98 -17.90 -0.95
N LEU A 17 2.25 -18.24 -2.02
CA LEU A 17 1.06 -17.51 -2.47
C LEU A 17 -0.05 -17.46 -1.40
N ASP A 18 -0.23 -18.55 -0.66
CA ASP A 18 -1.16 -18.67 0.47
C ASP A 18 -0.82 -17.69 1.60
N LEU A 19 0.46 -17.51 1.88
CA LEU A 19 0.93 -16.56 2.88
C LEU A 19 0.76 -15.11 2.39
N GLN A 20 1.06 -14.84 1.12
CA GLN A 20 0.81 -13.54 0.50
C GLN A 20 -0.68 -13.15 0.61
N TRP A 21 -1.57 -14.10 0.30
CA TRP A 21 -3.02 -13.93 0.42
C TRP A 21 -3.45 -13.62 1.85
N THR A 22 -2.96 -14.39 2.81
CA THR A 22 -3.32 -14.24 4.23
C THR A 22 -2.92 -12.87 4.75
N ILE A 23 -1.67 -12.46 4.49
CA ILE A 23 -1.13 -11.15 4.92
C ILE A 23 -1.89 -10.01 4.23
N ALA A 24 -2.10 -10.08 2.91
CA ALA A 24 -2.81 -9.03 2.17
C ALA A 24 -4.25 -8.85 2.67
N ASN A 25 -4.97 -9.95 2.92
CA ASN A 25 -6.34 -9.90 3.45
C ASN A 25 -6.39 -9.33 4.86
N GLN A 26 -5.42 -9.68 5.71
CA GLN A 26 -5.34 -9.15 7.07
C GLN A 26 -5.02 -7.64 7.06
N ALA A 27 -4.07 -7.20 6.22
CA ALA A 27 -3.72 -5.80 6.05
C ALA A 27 -4.91 -4.97 5.54
N ARG A 28 -5.69 -5.50 4.59
CA ARG A 28 -6.95 -4.89 4.15
C ARG A 28 -7.98 -4.79 5.28
N GLY A 29 -8.10 -5.83 6.09
CA GLY A 29 -8.98 -5.83 7.26
C GLY A 29 -8.64 -4.69 8.22
N TYR A 30 -7.35 -4.52 8.55
CA TYR A 30 -6.89 -3.41 9.38
C TYR A 30 -7.11 -2.04 8.74
N ALA A 31 -6.76 -1.88 7.47
CA ALA A 31 -6.96 -0.64 6.73
C ALA A 31 -8.44 -0.21 6.73
N LYS A 32 -9.35 -1.15 6.50
CA LYS A 32 -10.80 -0.92 6.53
C LYS A 32 -11.31 -0.48 7.90
N VAL A 33 -10.87 -1.12 8.97
CA VAL A 33 -11.27 -0.75 10.35
C VAL A 33 -10.72 0.62 10.73
N LEU A 34 -9.51 0.94 10.27
CA LEU A 34 -8.86 2.23 10.53
C LEU A 34 -9.36 3.34 9.59
N ASN A 35 -10.17 3.02 8.57
CA ASN A 35 -10.51 3.93 7.47
C ASN A 35 -9.24 4.60 6.89
N ALA A 36 -8.23 3.77 6.64
CA ALA A 36 -6.88 4.16 6.25
C ALA A 36 -6.54 3.64 4.85
N THR A 37 -5.81 4.45 4.08
CA THR A 37 -5.24 3.98 2.81
C THR A 37 -4.11 2.99 3.08
N LEU A 38 -4.15 1.84 2.41
CA LEU A 38 -3.13 0.80 2.47
C LEU A 38 -2.17 0.93 1.29
N PHE A 39 -0.88 1.08 1.60
CA PHE A 39 0.20 1.03 0.62
C PHE A 39 1.17 -0.10 0.95
N PHE A 40 1.58 -0.86 -0.05
CA PHE A 40 2.81 -1.66 0.05
C PHE A 40 3.96 -0.95 -0.65
N SER A 41 5.14 -1.00 -0.02
CA SER A 41 6.34 -0.30 -0.45
C SER A 41 7.61 -1.13 -0.25
N SER A 42 8.65 -0.80 -1.01
CA SER A 42 10.00 -1.32 -0.82
C SER A 42 11.03 -0.23 -1.10
N ALA A 43 12.01 -0.10 -0.22
CA ALA A 43 13.11 0.85 -0.39
C ALA A 43 14.14 0.37 -1.42
N ASN A 44 14.39 -0.95 -1.50
CA ASN A 44 15.41 -1.54 -2.37
C ASN A 44 15.13 -1.27 -3.85
N TYR A 45 13.86 -1.28 -4.24
CA TYR A 45 13.44 -1.07 -5.63
C TYR A 45 12.58 0.19 -5.81
N ASN A 46 12.53 1.07 -4.79
CA ASN A 46 11.73 2.29 -4.77
C ASN A 46 10.25 2.05 -5.14
N ILE A 47 9.70 0.90 -4.72
CA ILE A 47 8.32 0.50 -5.02
C ILE A 47 7.38 1.37 -4.19
N ASN A 48 6.51 2.12 -4.86
CA ASN A 48 5.48 2.99 -4.28
C ASN A 48 5.94 4.06 -3.27
N VAL A 49 7.23 4.15 -2.91
CA VAL A 49 7.76 5.16 -1.98
C VAL A 49 7.42 6.58 -2.46
N ASN A 50 7.75 6.89 -3.72
CA ASN A 50 7.40 8.18 -4.33
C ASN A 50 5.89 8.45 -4.37
N LYS A 51 5.06 7.41 -4.54
CA LYS A 51 3.60 7.56 -4.55
C LYS A 51 3.07 7.89 -3.17
N ILE A 52 3.59 7.25 -2.13
CA ILE A 52 3.24 7.53 -0.72
C ILE A 52 3.56 9.00 -0.40
N PHE A 53 4.77 9.48 -0.72
CA PHE A 53 5.12 10.88 -0.46
C PHE A 53 4.23 11.87 -1.22
N LYS A 54 3.94 11.60 -2.50
CA LYS A 54 3.04 12.44 -3.30
C LYS A 54 1.60 12.42 -2.74
N PHE A 55 1.11 11.27 -2.30
CA PHE A 55 -0.20 11.13 -1.65
C PHE A 55 -0.26 11.94 -0.36
N ILE A 56 0.71 11.76 0.54
CA ILE A 56 0.75 12.48 1.82
C ILE A 56 0.86 13.99 1.58
N ALA A 57 1.70 14.43 0.64
CA ALA A 57 1.82 15.84 0.30
C ALA A 57 0.54 16.40 -0.30
N ALA A 58 -0.09 15.71 -1.25
CA ALA A 58 -1.33 16.14 -1.85
C ALA A 58 -2.45 16.27 -0.81
N GLU A 59 -2.58 15.29 0.09
CA GLU A 59 -3.55 15.34 1.19
C GLU A 59 -3.25 16.47 2.19
N LEU A 60 -1.98 16.66 2.56
CA LEU A 60 -1.58 17.71 3.50
C LEU A 60 -1.87 19.13 2.96
N PHE A 61 -1.72 19.32 1.65
CA PHE A 61 -1.92 20.60 0.97
C PHE A 61 -3.26 20.70 0.24
N ASN A 62 -4.15 19.71 0.39
CA ASN A 62 -5.45 19.63 -0.26
C ASN A 62 -5.38 19.83 -1.80
N LEU A 63 -4.37 19.22 -2.43
CA LEU A 63 -4.14 19.26 -3.87
C LEU A 63 -4.96 18.18 -4.59
N PRO A 64 -5.46 18.46 -5.81
CA PRO A 64 -6.13 17.43 -6.61
C PRO A 64 -5.13 16.35 -7.00
N TRP A 65 -5.36 15.13 -6.53
CA TRP A 65 -4.52 13.97 -6.82
C TRP A 65 -5.37 12.73 -7.05
N SER A 66 -5.15 12.06 -8.19
CA SER A 66 -5.81 10.79 -8.54
C SER A 66 -4.77 9.67 -8.55
N ILE A 67 -4.89 8.72 -7.64
CA ILE A 67 -4.18 7.44 -7.70
C ILE A 67 -5.13 6.39 -8.24
N GLU A 68 -4.67 5.61 -9.23
CA GLU A 68 -5.36 4.41 -9.65
C GLU A 68 -5.24 3.33 -8.58
N ARG A 69 -6.38 2.75 -8.17
CA ARG A 69 -6.41 1.56 -7.32
C ARG A 69 -5.70 0.43 -8.04
N ASN A 70 -4.79 -0.25 -7.33
CA ASN A 70 -4.27 -1.51 -7.80
C ASN A 70 -4.56 -2.58 -6.74
N LEU A 71 -5.44 -3.52 -7.10
CA LEU A 71 -5.89 -4.60 -6.22
C LEU A 71 -5.25 -5.95 -6.58
N THR A 72 -4.36 -5.98 -7.58
CA THR A 72 -3.70 -7.19 -8.06
C THR A 72 -2.71 -7.70 -7.00
N ILE A 73 -2.92 -8.94 -6.54
CA ILE A 73 -2.03 -9.60 -5.59
C ILE A 73 -0.71 -9.93 -6.30
N GLY A 74 0.41 -9.51 -5.73
CA GLY A 74 1.75 -9.62 -6.35
C GLY A 74 2.21 -8.33 -7.04
N GLU A 75 1.30 -7.39 -7.31
CA GLU A 75 1.64 -6.02 -7.66
C GLU A 75 1.59 -5.12 -6.42
N PRO A 76 2.21 -3.93 -6.45
CA PRO A 76 2.23 -3.03 -5.31
C PRO A 76 0.81 -2.51 -5.00
N ILE A 77 0.10 -3.20 -4.11
CA ILE A 77 -1.31 -2.96 -3.79
C ILE A 77 -1.50 -1.53 -3.28
N ILE A 78 -2.51 -0.86 -3.81
CA ILE A 78 -3.05 0.41 -3.32
C ILE A 78 -4.55 0.24 -3.13
N ASP A 79 -4.98 0.22 -1.88
CA ASP A 79 -6.37 0.00 -1.48
C ASP A 79 -6.82 1.13 -0.53
N PHE A 80 -8.05 1.63 -0.72
CA PHE A 80 -8.62 2.74 0.05
C PHE A 80 -10.09 2.52 0.41
#